data_AF-A0A2X2LIQ7-F1
#
_entry.id   AF-A0A2X2LIQ7-F1
#
_cell.length_a   1.000
_cell.length_b   1.000
_cell.length_c   1.000
_cell.angle_alpha   90.00
_cell.angle_beta   90.00
_cell.angle_gamma   90.00
#
_symmetry.space_group_name_H-M   'P 1'
#
loop_
_entity.id
_entity.type
_entity.pdbx_description
1 polymer ?
#
loop_
_entity_poly.entity_id
_entity_poly.type
_entity_poly.pdbx_seq_one_letter_code
_entity_poly.pdbx_strand_id
1 'polypeptide(L)'
;MRSIHVLIPLLSCQVFIGCGQPNVASPKAQVLDSVAADLARTDGSQFINPAGMTVKSRILLPEGFKRANYRTEEFGNFLENLPLYPIDREVHYYNGKIKPRNNIYNSVVKLDIGKRDLHQCADAVMRLRADYLYQQKRYKDIKFNFLSDGKPRTFTNYAKGDYAYPTYWKYLEYIFAYANTASLHDELPRVKTTQEVKIGDTFIQKGSPIGHAIIVVDLAKDSTGKTIVLLAQSYMPAQEIQILNNWNNSKLSPWYDIDQDIIKTPEWTFYPKNLKTWE
;
A
#
# COMPACT_ATOMS: atom_id res chain seq x y z
N MET A 1 -57.21 42.48 -22.61
CA MET A 1 -56.84 42.54 -24.04
C MET A 1 -56.59 41.12 -24.54
N ARG A 2 -57.05 40.82 -25.76
CA ARG A 2 -57.07 39.52 -26.48
C ARG A 2 -55.64 38.98 -26.75
N SER A 3 -55.38 37.66 -26.84
CA SER A 3 -55.61 36.79 -28.02
C SER A 3 -55.35 35.30 -27.64
N ILE A 4 -56.21 34.30 -27.93
CA ILE A 4 -56.45 33.52 -29.19
C ILE A 4 -55.33 32.50 -29.49
N HIS A 5 -55.54 31.19 -29.19
CA HIS A 5 -55.77 30.02 -30.09
C HIS A 5 -54.46 29.40 -30.68
N VAL A 6 -54.23 28.11 -31.00
CA VAL A 6 -54.86 26.77 -31.00
C VAL A 6 -53.78 25.75 -31.54
N LEU A 7 -54.02 24.42 -31.49
CA LEU A 7 -53.36 23.25 -32.16
C LEU A 7 -52.16 22.58 -31.43
N ILE A 8 -52.17 21.31 -30.94
CA ILE A 8 -52.46 19.94 -31.48
C ILE A 8 -51.41 19.53 -32.54
N PRO A 9 -50.66 18.38 -32.45
CA PRO A 9 -51.25 17.03 -32.57
C PRO A 9 -50.51 15.77 -31.99
N LEU A 10 -51.27 14.65 -31.88
CA LEU A 10 -51.04 13.22 -32.32
C LEU A 10 -49.73 12.46 -31.94
N LEU A 11 -49.60 11.11 -31.83
CA LEU A 11 -50.44 9.91 -32.04
C LEU A 11 -49.72 8.64 -31.50
N SER A 12 -50.51 7.61 -31.12
CA SER A 12 -50.27 6.14 -31.24
C SER A 12 -49.11 5.46 -30.46
N CYS A 13 -49.17 4.20 -30.00
CA CYS A 13 -49.90 3.03 -30.49
C CYS A 13 -50.08 1.94 -29.40
N GLN A 14 -50.92 0.95 -29.72
CA GLN A 14 -51.53 -0.12 -28.91
C GLN A 14 -50.52 -1.14 -28.31
N VAL A 15 -50.92 -2.04 -27.39
CA VAL A 15 -51.28 -3.44 -27.75
C VAL A 15 -51.91 -4.21 -26.56
N PHE A 16 -53.11 -4.73 -26.85
CA PHE A 16 -53.79 -5.99 -26.53
C PHE A 16 -53.79 -6.69 -25.16
N ILE A 17 -55.03 -7.01 -24.79
CA ILE A 17 -55.56 -7.97 -23.81
C ILE A 17 -55.18 -9.41 -24.20
N GLY A 18 -54.85 -10.23 -23.19
CA GLY A 18 -54.90 -11.69 -23.28
C GLY A 18 -55.32 -12.28 -21.95
N CYS A 19 -56.60 -12.69 -21.84
CA CYS A 19 -57.09 -13.51 -20.73
C CYS A 19 -56.67 -14.97 -20.91
N GLY A 20 -56.23 -15.61 -19.83
CA GLY A 20 -56.06 -17.05 -19.73
C GLY A 20 -55.73 -17.49 -18.31
N GLN A 21 -56.74 -17.98 -17.57
CA GLN A 21 -56.56 -18.88 -16.42
C GLN A 21 -56.63 -20.32 -16.95
N PRO A 22 -55.92 -21.33 -16.40
CA PRO A 22 -56.22 -21.84 -15.05
C PRO A 22 -55.06 -22.44 -14.23
N ASN A 23 -55.31 -22.48 -12.92
CA ASN A 23 -54.88 -23.36 -11.82
C ASN A 23 -53.82 -24.48 -12.00
N VAL A 24 -53.15 -24.69 -10.85
CA VAL A 24 -52.50 -25.91 -10.28
C VAL A 24 -51.01 -26.12 -10.57
N ALA A 25 -50.18 -25.87 -9.55
CA ALA A 25 -49.38 -26.87 -8.82
C ALA A 25 -48.18 -26.19 -8.14
N SER A 26 -48.12 -26.21 -6.81
CA SER A 26 -46.93 -25.82 -6.05
C SER A 26 -45.80 -26.82 -6.27
N PRO A 27 -44.60 -26.40 -6.71
CA PRO A 27 -43.43 -27.26 -6.66
C PRO A 27 -42.81 -27.19 -5.27
N LYS A 28 -42.50 -28.38 -4.74
CA LYS A 28 -41.69 -28.61 -3.54
C LYS A 28 -40.46 -27.70 -3.51
N ALA A 29 -40.27 -27.04 -2.38
CA ALA A 29 -39.02 -26.37 -2.05
C ALA A 29 -37.87 -27.38 -2.10
N GLN A 30 -37.05 -27.30 -3.16
CA GLN A 30 -35.70 -27.80 -3.10
C GLN A 30 -34.92 -26.86 -2.17
N VAL A 31 -34.46 -27.42 -1.06
CA VAL A 31 -33.41 -26.86 -0.22
C VAL A 31 -32.21 -26.67 -1.14
N LEU A 32 -32.03 -25.45 -1.64
CA LEU A 32 -30.75 -25.02 -2.19
C LEU A 32 -29.84 -24.86 -0.99
N ASP A 33 -29.06 -25.92 -0.73
CA ASP A 33 -27.87 -25.84 0.08
C ASP A 33 -27.14 -24.54 -0.27
N SER A 34 -26.87 -23.76 0.76
CA SER A 34 -26.07 -22.55 0.67
C SER A 34 -24.67 -22.96 0.22
N VAL A 35 -24.47 -23.00 -1.10
CA VAL A 35 -23.16 -22.88 -1.70
C VAL A 35 -22.74 -21.44 -1.42
N ALA A 36 -22.20 -21.23 -0.21
CA ALA A 36 -21.19 -20.23 0.01
C ALA A 36 -20.06 -20.58 -0.95
N ALA A 37 -20.21 -20.13 -2.19
CA ALA A 37 -19.17 -20.14 -3.18
C ALA A 37 -18.09 -19.20 -2.65
N ASP A 38 -17.19 -19.77 -1.86
CA ASP A 38 -15.76 -19.82 -2.15
C ASP A 38 -15.34 -18.94 -3.34
N LEU A 39 -15.46 -17.62 -3.18
CA LEU A 39 -14.71 -16.64 -3.94
C LEU A 39 -13.40 -16.37 -3.20
N ALA A 40 -12.69 -17.44 -2.81
CA ALA A 40 -11.33 -17.33 -2.36
C ALA A 40 -10.49 -16.85 -3.56
N ARG A 41 -10.00 -15.61 -3.45
CA ARG A 41 -9.08 -15.03 -4.44
C ARG A 41 -7.89 -15.95 -4.64
N THR A 42 -7.79 -16.55 -5.81
CA THR A 42 -6.57 -17.22 -6.30
C THR A 42 -5.66 -16.19 -6.97
N ASP A 43 -5.14 -15.21 -6.22
CA ASP A 43 -3.92 -14.54 -6.71
C ASP A 43 -2.68 -15.47 -6.63
N GLY A 44 -2.92 -16.76 -6.32
CA GLY A 44 -2.02 -17.86 -6.69
C GLY A 44 -0.78 -17.95 -5.82
N SER A 45 -0.66 -17.12 -4.79
CA SER A 45 0.39 -17.24 -3.79
C SER A 45 -0.09 -18.14 -2.66
N GLN A 46 0.54 -19.30 -2.55
CA GLN A 46 0.47 -20.22 -1.40
C GLN A 46 0.84 -19.56 -0.05
N PHE A 47 1.28 -18.30 -0.06
CA PHE A 47 1.71 -17.54 1.10
C PHE A 47 0.74 -16.44 1.51
N ILE A 48 -0.53 -16.49 1.08
CA ILE A 48 -1.54 -15.50 1.46
C ILE A 48 -2.60 -16.14 2.35
N ASN A 49 -2.86 -15.52 3.50
CA ASN A 49 -4.04 -15.75 4.33
C ASN A 49 -5.05 -14.60 4.12
N PRO A 50 -6.10 -14.81 3.31
CA PRO A 50 -7.09 -13.77 2.97
C PRO A 50 -7.72 -13.06 4.18
N ALA A 51 -7.83 -13.75 5.32
CA ALA A 51 -8.43 -13.22 6.55
C ALA A 51 -7.48 -12.36 7.41
N GLY A 52 -6.17 -12.41 7.15
CA GLY A 52 -5.20 -11.60 7.90
C GLY A 52 -5.42 -10.12 7.67
N MET A 53 -5.31 -9.28 8.71
CA MET A 53 -5.58 -7.84 8.64
C MET A 53 -4.36 -6.98 8.99
N THR A 54 -3.21 -7.61 9.13
CA THR A 54 -1.90 -6.97 9.25
C THR A 54 -0.92 -7.63 8.28
N VAL A 55 0.21 -6.99 7.96
CA VAL A 55 1.24 -7.59 7.08
C VAL A 55 1.63 -9.01 7.55
N LYS A 56 1.97 -9.16 8.83
CA LYS A 56 2.38 -10.43 9.44
C LYS A 56 1.30 -11.52 9.42
N SER A 57 0.03 -11.15 9.62
CA SER A 57 -1.08 -12.12 9.65
C SER A 57 -1.62 -12.47 8.26
N ARG A 58 -1.48 -11.55 7.30
CA ARG A 58 -1.91 -11.71 5.91
C ARG A 58 -0.92 -12.52 5.09
N ILE A 59 0.38 -12.35 5.32
CA ILE A 59 1.41 -13.02 4.52
C ILE A 59 2.02 -14.16 5.33
N LEU A 60 1.84 -15.38 4.86
CA LEU A 60 2.38 -16.59 5.47
C LEU A 60 3.85 -16.79 5.08
N LEU A 61 4.57 -17.58 5.87
CA LEU A 61 5.96 -17.90 5.59
C LEU A 61 6.08 -19.13 4.69
N PRO A 62 7.08 -19.19 3.80
CA PRO A 62 7.49 -20.45 3.20
C PRO A 62 7.99 -21.43 4.26
N GLU A 63 7.93 -22.73 3.95
CA GLU A 63 8.41 -23.77 4.84
C GLU A 63 9.89 -23.56 5.20
N GLY A 64 10.23 -23.79 6.47
CA GLY A 64 11.59 -23.62 7.00
C GLY A 64 11.98 -22.17 7.36
N PHE A 65 11.21 -21.17 6.94
CA PHE A 65 11.47 -19.77 7.29
C PHE A 65 10.85 -19.39 8.64
N LYS A 66 11.53 -18.47 9.33
CA LYS A 66 11.08 -17.88 10.60
C LYS A 66 11.26 -16.37 10.57
N ARG A 67 10.28 -15.64 11.09
CA ARG A 67 10.41 -14.20 11.35
C ARG A 67 11.34 -13.96 12.54
N ALA A 68 12.03 -12.82 12.52
CA ALA A 68 12.69 -12.32 13.71
C ALA A 68 11.65 -11.82 14.73
N ASN A 69 12.02 -11.86 16.02
CA ASN A 69 11.22 -11.27 17.08
C ASN A 69 11.63 -9.81 17.26
N TYR A 70 10.65 -8.91 17.22
CA TYR A 70 10.84 -7.48 17.45
C TYR A 70 10.06 -7.06 18.70
N ARG A 71 10.65 -6.15 19.48
CA ARG A 71 9.97 -5.50 20.60
C ARG A 71 8.93 -4.51 20.07
N THR A 72 7.89 -4.25 20.84
CA THR A 72 6.75 -3.42 20.41
C THR A 72 7.16 -2.01 20.02
N GLU A 73 8.21 -1.48 20.63
CA GLU A 73 8.76 -0.16 20.34
C GLU A 73 9.69 -0.12 19.12
N GLU A 74 9.97 -1.24 18.46
CA GLU A 74 10.89 -1.29 17.33
C GLU A 74 10.16 -1.03 16.01
N PHE A 75 10.83 -0.33 15.08
CA PHE A 75 10.25 0.00 13.79
C PHE A 75 9.84 -1.24 12.98
N GLY A 76 10.59 -2.34 13.14
CA GLY A 76 10.24 -3.63 12.55
C GLY A 76 8.90 -4.17 13.03
N ASN A 77 8.59 -4.04 14.34
CA ASN A 77 7.31 -4.47 14.88
C ASN A 77 6.16 -3.59 14.36
N PHE A 78 6.37 -2.28 14.24
CA PHE A 78 5.38 -1.37 13.64
C PHE A 78 5.06 -1.78 12.19
N LEU A 79 6.08 -2.06 11.37
CA LEU A 79 5.90 -2.38 9.96
C LEU A 79 5.26 -3.74 9.71
N GLU A 80 5.68 -4.79 10.43
CA GLU A 80 5.06 -6.12 10.30
C GLU A 80 3.59 -6.13 10.77
N ASN A 81 3.20 -5.15 11.61
CA ASN A 81 1.83 -5.00 12.11
C ASN A 81 1.04 -3.88 11.43
N LEU A 82 1.51 -3.34 10.30
CA LEU A 82 0.75 -2.35 9.54
C LEU A 82 -0.65 -2.89 9.22
N PRO A 83 -1.72 -2.13 9.53
CA PRO A 83 -3.07 -2.56 9.26
C PRO A 83 -3.28 -2.62 7.75
N LEU A 84 -4.01 -3.64 7.30
CA LEU A 84 -4.37 -3.85 5.90
C LEU A 84 -5.89 -3.72 5.73
N TYR A 85 -6.30 -3.34 4.53
CA TYR A 85 -7.68 -3.54 4.12
C TYR A 85 -7.98 -5.04 3.85
N PRO A 86 -9.26 -5.43 3.74
CA PRO A 86 -9.64 -6.74 3.21
C PRO A 86 -8.92 -7.07 1.90
N ILE A 87 -8.64 -8.35 1.64
CA ILE A 87 -7.79 -8.81 0.53
C ILE A 87 -8.25 -8.33 -0.86
N ASP A 88 -9.54 -8.13 -1.00
CA ASP A 88 -10.20 -7.73 -2.23
C ASP A 88 -10.09 -6.23 -2.53
N ARG A 89 -9.72 -5.41 -1.55
CA ARG A 89 -9.57 -3.97 -1.69
C ARG A 89 -8.64 -3.62 -2.86
N GLU A 90 -9.07 -2.66 -3.65
CA GLU A 90 -8.27 -2.06 -4.70
C GLU A 90 -7.53 -0.83 -4.16
N VAL A 91 -6.33 -0.58 -4.71
CA VAL A 91 -5.56 0.63 -4.43
C VAL A 91 -6.28 1.82 -5.05
N HIS A 92 -6.46 2.86 -4.26
CA HIS A 92 -6.94 4.15 -4.73
C HIS A 92 -5.80 5.14 -4.90
N TYR A 93 -5.90 5.97 -5.94
CA TYR A 93 -5.10 7.17 -6.12
C TYR A 93 -5.61 8.29 -5.21
N TYR A 94 -4.79 9.32 -4.98
CA TYR A 94 -5.18 10.52 -4.21
C TYR A 94 -6.47 11.21 -4.71
N ASN A 95 -6.79 11.04 -5.99
CA ASN A 95 -7.97 11.60 -6.64
C ASN A 95 -9.20 10.67 -6.60
N GLY A 96 -9.12 9.54 -5.89
CA GLY A 96 -10.19 8.56 -5.74
C GLY A 96 -10.34 7.59 -6.92
N LYS A 97 -9.55 7.74 -8.00
CA LYS A 97 -9.52 6.74 -9.07
C LYS A 97 -8.92 5.43 -8.55
N ILE A 98 -9.34 4.32 -9.14
CA ILE A 98 -8.83 2.98 -8.80
C ILE A 98 -7.60 2.68 -9.65
N LYS A 99 -6.54 2.16 -9.03
CA LYS A 99 -5.37 1.58 -9.71
C LYS A 99 -5.69 0.13 -10.10
N PRO A 100 -5.59 -0.22 -11.40
CA PRO A 100 -5.70 -1.60 -11.83
C PRO A 100 -4.66 -2.48 -11.14
N ARG A 101 -5.08 -3.63 -10.63
CA ARG A 101 -4.19 -4.49 -9.86
C ARG A 101 -3.04 -5.08 -10.69
N ASN A 102 -3.29 -5.50 -11.94
CA ASN A 102 -2.28 -5.94 -12.94
C ASN A 102 -1.08 -6.75 -12.40
N ASN A 103 -1.33 -7.65 -11.44
CA ASN A 103 -0.29 -8.41 -10.72
C ASN A 103 0.81 -7.54 -10.05
N ILE A 104 0.49 -6.31 -9.67
CA ILE A 104 1.37 -5.36 -8.99
C ILE A 104 1.40 -5.64 -7.48
N TYR A 105 0.22 -5.84 -6.87
CA TYR A 105 0.11 -5.98 -5.43
C TYR A 105 -0.91 -7.05 -5.02
N ASN A 106 -0.68 -7.62 -3.83
CA ASN A 106 -1.62 -8.55 -3.19
C ASN A 106 -2.45 -7.86 -2.09
N SER A 107 -1.91 -6.86 -1.40
CA SER A 107 -2.58 -6.23 -0.25
C SER A 107 -2.39 -4.72 -0.23
N VAL A 108 -3.36 -4.00 0.36
CA VAL A 108 -3.35 -2.54 0.51
C VAL A 108 -3.27 -2.18 1.97
N VAL A 109 -2.31 -1.33 2.33
CA VAL A 109 -2.14 -0.81 3.68
C VAL A 109 -3.28 0.17 3.98
N LYS A 110 -3.90 0.00 5.14
CA LYS A 110 -4.99 0.85 5.63
C LYS A 110 -4.41 2.13 6.23
N LEU A 111 -3.99 3.03 5.36
CA LEU A 111 -3.45 4.34 5.72
C LEU A 111 -3.97 5.41 4.75
N ASP A 112 -4.54 6.49 5.29
CA ASP A 112 -5.02 7.62 4.48
C ASP A 112 -3.85 8.43 3.90
N ILE A 113 -3.99 8.82 2.63
CA ILE A 113 -3.00 9.57 1.85
C ILE A 113 -3.44 11.01 1.54
N GLY A 114 -4.63 11.42 2.00
CA GLY A 114 -5.19 12.72 1.70
C GLY A 114 -5.67 12.84 0.24
N LYS A 115 -5.88 14.09 -0.20
CA LYS A 115 -6.50 14.41 -1.52
C LYS A 115 -5.57 15.19 -2.45
N ARG A 116 -4.33 15.43 -2.04
CA ARG A 116 -3.30 16.11 -2.83
C ARG A 116 -2.44 15.05 -3.50
N ASP A 117 -1.83 15.37 -4.63
CA ASP A 117 -0.82 14.51 -5.26
C ASP A 117 0.53 14.58 -4.49
N LEU A 118 0.45 14.30 -3.20
CA LEU A 118 1.53 14.14 -2.22
C LEU A 118 1.36 12.73 -1.63
N HIS A 119 2.35 12.21 -0.92
CA HIS A 119 2.41 10.78 -0.54
C HIS A 119 2.84 9.87 -1.71
N GLN A 120 3.70 10.40 -2.57
CA GLN A 120 4.35 9.63 -3.62
C GLN A 120 5.43 8.73 -3.01
N CYS A 121 6.05 7.87 -3.83
CA CYS A 121 7.04 6.86 -3.42
C CYS A 121 7.86 7.16 -2.14
N ALA A 122 8.75 8.17 -2.14
CA ALA A 122 9.58 8.52 -0.98
C ALA A 122 8.78 9.15 0.18
N ASP A 123 7.71 9.89 -0.11
CA ASP A 123 6.83 10.47 0.90
C ASP A 123 6.16 9.39 1.74
N ALA A 124 5.71 8.31 1.11
CA ALA A 124 5.11 7.18 1.81
C ALA A 124 6.11 6.49 2.75
N VAL A 125 7.37 6.38 2.33
CA VAL A 125 8.46 5.85 3.15
C VAL A 125 8.75 6.77 4.35
N MET A 126 8.87 8.09 4.12
CA MET A 126 9.02 9.08 5.19
C MET A 126 7.82 9.07 6.14
N ARG A 127 6.60 8.94 5.60
CA ARG A 127 5.36 8.84 6.38
C ARG A 127 5.38 7.66 7.33
N LEU A 128 5.74 6.46 6.86
CA LEU A 128 5.78 5.27 7.71
C LEU A 128 6.76 5.44 8.88
N ARG A 129 7.94 6.01 8.61
CA ARG A 129 8.93 6.32 9.66
C ARG A 129 8.39 7.36 10.65
N ALA A 130 7.76 8.42 10.14
CA ALA A 130 7.21 9.49 10.97
C ALA A 130 6.06 8.98 11.86
N ASP A 131 5.15 8.15 11.33
CA ASP A 131 4.01 7.61 12.07
C ASP A 131 4.47 6.71 13.22
N TYR A 132 5.45 5.85 12.96
CA TYR A 132 6.11 5.03 13.98
C TYR A 132 6.64 5.89 15.14
N LEU A 133 7.40 6.95 14.83
CA LEU A 133 7.96 7.84 15.85
C LEU A 133 6.88 8.67 16.55
N TYR A 134 5.87 9.12 15.81
CA TYR A 134 4.77 9.94 16.33
C TYR A 134 3.90 9.16 17.32
N GLN A 135 3.56 7.90 17.02
CA GLN A 135 2.80 7.03 17.91
C GLN A 135 3.53 6.79 19.25
N GLN A 136 4.85 6.78 19.22
CA GLN A 136 5.70 6.66 20.41
C GLN A 136 6.01 7.99 21.09
N LYS A 137 5.44 9.11 20.61
CA LYS A 137 5.71 10.47 21.09
C LYS A 137 7.19 10.88 20.99
N ARG A 138 7.95 10.22 20.11
CA ARG A 138 9.37 10.51 19.81
C ARG A 138 9.50 11.70 18.86
N TYR A 139 8.85 12.82 19.18
CA TYR A 139 8.71 13.97 18.29
C TYR A 139 10.04 14.60 17.87
N LYS A 140 11.06 14.55 18.74
CA LYS A 140 12.41 15.07 18.47
C LYS A 140 13.13 14.30 17.36
N ASP A 141 12.73 13.05 17.13
CA ASP A 141 13.35 12.17 16.14
C ASP A 141 12.69 12.28 14.76
N ILE A 142 11.52 12.95 14.68
CA ILE A 142 10.83 13.20 13.42
C ILE A 142 11.50 14.38 12.72
N LYS A 143 12.32 14.07 11.73
CA LYS A 143 13.03 15.04 10.88
C LYS A 143 13.25 14.42 9.50
N PHE A 144 13.26 15.28 8.48
CA PHE A 144 13.62 14.90 7.11
C PHE A 144 14.35 16.06 6.44
N ASN A 145 15.28 15.75 5.54
CA ASN A 145 16.06 16.74 4.83
C ASN A 145 15.31 17.31 3.63
N PHE A 146 15.34 18.63 3.49
CA PHE A 146 14.87 19.31 2.29
C PHE A 146 15.84 19.11 1.14
N LEU A 147 15.31 19.01 -0.09
CA LEU A 147 16.13 18.86 -1.29
C LEU A 147 17.00 20.09 -1.56
N SER A 148 16.46 21.29 -1.30
CA SER A 148 17.10 22.55 -1.69
C SER A 148 18.43 22.82 -0.98
N ASP A 149 18.54 22.41 0.28
CA ASP A 149 19.71 22.72 1.12
C ASP A 149 20.29 21.50 1.85
N GLY A 150 19.67 20.31 1.71
CA GLY A 150 20.10 19.09 2.40
C GLY A 150 19.96 19.17 3.93
N LYS A 151 19.22 20.15 4.48
CA LYS A 151 19.14 20.37 5.93
C LYS A 151 17.86 19.79 6.53
N PRO A 152 17.93 19.29 7.79
CA PRO A 152 16.77 18.69 8.45
C PRO A 152 15.71 19.73 8.80
N ARG A 153 14.45 19.37 8.58
CA ARG A 153 13.28 20.07 9.12
C ARG A 153 12.62 19.19 10.17
N THR A 154 12.74 19.58 11.43
CA THR A 154 12.25 18.80 12.57
C THR A 154 10.78 19.10 12.85
N PHE A 155 10.03 18.09 13.28
CA PHE A 155 8.62 18.25 13.67
C PHE A 155 8.50 19.17 14.89
N THR A 156 9.40 19.09 15.87
CA THR A 156 9.35 19.94 17.07
C THR A 156 9.41 21.44 16.75
N ASN A 157 10.25 21.82 15.77
CA ASN A 157 10.39 23.23 15.37
C ASN A 157 9.15 23.71 14.61
N TYR A 158 8.54 22.83 13.80
CA TYR A 158 7.31 23.14 13.09
C TYR A 158 6.11 23.25 14.04
N ALA A 159 5.98 22.28 14.96
CA ALA A 159 4.86 22.13 15.88
C ALA A 159 4.76 23.25 16.92
N LYS A 160 5.91 23.84 17.33
CA LYS A 160 5.95 24.90 18.36
C LYS A 160 5.17 24.54 19.64
N GLY A 161 5.21 23.26 20.03
CA GLY A 161 4.51 22.72 21.20
C GLY A 161 3.12 22.12 20.92
N ASP A 162 2.53 22.36 19.74
CA ASP A 162 1.29 21.70 19.32
C ASP A 162 1.57 20.38 18.60
N TYR A 163 1.55 19.29 19.35
CA TYR A 163 1.77 17.94 18.84
C TYR A 163 0.48 17.22 18.42
N ALA A 164 -0.63 17.93 18.21
CA ALA A 164 -1.88 17.33 17.76
C ALA A 164 -1.77 16.82 16.31
N TYR A 165 -2.60 15.82 15.98
CA TYR A 165 -2.60 15.18 14.65
C TYR A 165 -2.78 16.17 13.49
N PRO A 166 -3.66 17.20 13.55
CA PRO A 166 -3.77 18.17 12.46
C PRO A 166 -2.47 18.94 12.18
N THR A 167 -1.71 19.27 13.22
CA THR A 167 -0.42 19.97 13.09
C THR A 167 0.67 19.03 12.58
N TYR A 168 0.66 17.77 13.02
CA TYR A 168 1.48 16.71 12.46
C TYR A 168 1.22 16.47 10.97
N TRP A 169 -0.05 16.40 10.55
CA TRP A 169 -0.41 16.24 9.14
C TRP A 169 0.10 17.40 8.28
N LYS A 170 -0.06 18.64 8.75
CA LYS A 170 0.47 19.83 8.07
C LYS A 170 2.00 19.80 7.97
N TYR A 171 2.69 19.31 9.00
CA TYR A 171 4.14 19.10 8.94
C TYR A 171 4.51 18.08 7.86
N LEU A 172 3.80 16.96 7.76
CA LEU A 172 4.07 15.97 6.72
C LEU A 172 3.84 16.53 5.31
N GLU A 173 2.74 17.23 5.06
CA GLU A 173 2.51 17.89 3.77
C GLU A 173 3.58 18.94 3.46
N TYR A 174 4.09 19.64 4.48
CA TYR A 174 5.23 20.54 4.34
C TYR A 174 6.50 19.78 3.94
N ILE A 175 6.77 18.62 4.54
CA ILE A 175 7.92 17.78 4.15
C ILE A 175 7.75 17.29 2.70
N PHE A 176 6.59 16.75 2.32
CA PHE A 176 6.35 16.19 0.98
C PHE A 176 6.39 17.23 -0.14
N ALA A 177 6.24 18.52 0.19
CA ALA A 177 6.37 19.59 -0.79
C ALA A 177 7.84 19.95 -1.12
N TYR A 178 8.81 19.59 -0.26
CA TYR A 178 10.20 20.07 -0.37
C TYR A 178 11.28 19.00 -0.18
N ALA A 179 10.92 17.82 0.33
CA ALA A 179 11.74 16.61 0.34
C ALA A 179 11.26 15.67 -0.78
N ASN A 180 12.13 14.79 -1.25
CA ASN A 180 11.78 13.80 -2.27
C ASN A 180 12.75 12.60 -2.20
N THR A 181 12.67 11.72 -3.20
CA THR A 181 13.57 10.57 -3.32
C THR A 181 15.05 10.94 -3.27
N ALA A 182 15.46 12.08 -3.84
CA ALA A 182 16.85 12.49 -3.83
C ALA A 182 17.33 12.95 -2.45
N SER A 183 16.51 13.74 -1.74
CA SER A 183 16.89 14.16 -0.38
C SER A 183 16.89 12.99 0.60
N LEU A 184 15.90 12.08 0.51
CA LEU A 184 15.87 10.86 1.33
C LEU A 184 17.05 9.93 1.03
N HIS A 185 17.44 9.80 -0.24
CA HIS A 185 18.61 9.01 -0.61
C HIS A 185 19.88 9.54 0.05
N ASP A 186 20.07 10.86 0.10
CA ASP A 186 21.28 11.46 0.69
C ASP A 186 21.26 11.46 2.21
N GLU A 187 20.07 11.50 2.79
CA GLU A 187 19.88 11.40 4.23
C GLU A 187 20.22 10.00 4.76
N LEU A 188 19.83 8.93 4.05
CA LEU A 188 19.96 7.58 4.59
C LEU A 188 21.35 6.95 4.33
N PRO A 189 22.00 6.36 5.35
CA PRO A 189 23.20 5.56 5.15
C PRO A 189 22.91 4.30 4.31
N ARG A 190 23.93 3.82 3.61
CA ARG A 190 23.85 2.59 2.81
C ARG A 190 23.98 1.35 3.69
N VAL A 191 23.17 0.33 3.41
CA VAL A 191 23.37 -1.03 3.96
C VAL A 191 24.55 -1.67 3.24
N LYS A 192 25.56 -2.13 3.99
CA LYS A 192 26.82 -2.59 3.39
C LYS A 192 26.66 -3.93 2.70
N THR A 193 25.91 -4.84 3.32
CA THR A 193 25.68 -6.19 2.81
C THR A 193 24.24 -6.61 3.04
N THR A 194 23.72 -7.48 2.17
CA THR A 194 22.34 -7.99 2.27
C THR A 194 22.08 -8.76 3.56
N GLN A 195 23.11 -9.28 4.22
CA GLN A 195 23.00 -9.96 5.52
C GLN A 195 22.63 -9.01 6.67
N GLU A 196 22.92 -7.72 6.53
CA GLU A 196 22.60 -6.66 7.51
C GLU A 196 21.19 -6.08 7.33
N VAL A 197 20.42 -6.54 6.32
CA VAL A 197 19.08 -6.03 6.04
C VAL A 197 18.15 -6.14 7.25
N LYS A 198 17.36 -5.09 7.46
CA LYS A 198 16.37 -4.96 8.52
C LYS A 198 15.02 -4.56 7.95
N ILE A 199 13.96 -4.89 8.68
CA ILE A 199 12.65 -4.27 8.46
C ILE A 199 12.80 -2.76 8.66
N GLY A 200 12.28 -1.99 7.71
CA GLY A 200 12.43 -0.54 7.63
C GLY A 200 13.49 -0.08 6.62
N ASP A 201 14.42 -0.95 6.23
CA ASP A 201 15.38 -0.60 5.18
C ASP A 201 14.66 -0.29 3.87
N THR A 202 15.21 0.66 3.13
CA THR A 202 14.57 1.26 1.97
C THR A 202 15.45 1.07 0.75
N PHE A 203 14.90 0.43 -0.28
CA PHE A 203 15.50 0.46 -1.61
C PHE A 203 15.19 1.80 -2.25
N ILE A 204 16.23 2.54 -2.63
CA ILE A 204 16.07 3.89 -3.14
C ILE A 204 17.06 4.20 -4.25
N GLN A 205 16.53 4.68 -5.37
CA GLN A 205 17.29 5.11 -6.53
C GLN A 205 16.99 6.57 -6.82
N LYS A 206 18.05 7.35 -6.99
CA LYS A 206 17.95 8.67 -7.61
C LYS A 206 17.88 8.51 -9.11
N GLY A 207 17.11 9.37 -9.76
CA GLY A 207 17.24 9.64 -11.18
C GLY A 207 16.89 11.09 -11.45
N SER A 208 17.34 11.58 -12.61
CA SER A 208 16.92 12.87 -13.17
C SER A 208 16.27 12.54 -14.51
N PRO A 209 14.93 12.65 -14.67
CA PRO A 209 14.00 13.38 -13.80
C PRO A 209 13.37 12.60 -12.63
N ILE A 210 13.46 11.26 -12.59
CA ILE A 210 12.66 10.44 -11.66
C ILE A 210 13.53 9.47 -10.87
N GLY A 211 13.35 9.45 -9.55
CA GLY A 211 13.80 8.38 -8.66
C GLY A 211 12.62 7.60 -8.09
N HIS A 212 12.90 6.47 -7.45
CA HIS A 212 11.89 5.66 -6.76
C HIS A 212 12.39 5.12 -5.41
N ALA A 213 11.46 4.91 -4.49
CA ALA A 213 11.73 4.39 -3.15
C ALA A 213 10.65 3.38 -2.74
N ILE A 214 11.09 2.25 -2.19
CA ILE A 214 10.23 1.19 -1.60
C ILE A 214 10.86 0.72 -0.30
N ILE A 215 10.05 0.20 0.62
CA ILE A 215 10.49 -0.16 1.99
C ILE A 215 10.27 -1.64 2.29
N VAL A 216 11.21 -2.23 3.03
CA VAL A 216 11.09 -3.57 3.62
C VAL A 216 10.13 -3.49 4.81
N VAL A 217 9.02 -4.23 4.74
CA VAL A 217 7.98 -4.22 5.80
C VAL A 217 7.90 -5.51 6.61
N ASP A 218 8.53 -6.58 6.13
CA ASP A 218 8.64 -7.85 6.84
C ASP A 218 9.90 -8.59 6.38
N LEU A 219 10.42 -9.47 7.22
CA LEU A 219 11.65 -10.22 6.99
C LEU A 219 11.58 -11.59 7.65
N ALA A 220 12.02 -12.62 6.94
CA ALA A 220 12.21 -13.95 7.47
C ALA A 220 13.53 -14.57 7.05
N LYS A 221 14.05 -15.48 7.88
CA LYS A 221 15.28 -16.24 7.61
C LYS A 221 15.03 -17.74 7.75
N ASP A 222 15.70 -18.55 6.95
CA ASP A 222 15.75 -20.00 7.14
C ASP A 222 16.93 -20.42 8.04
N SER A 223 17.09 -21.73 8.27
CA SER A 223 18.18 -22.27 9.08
C SER A 223 19.57 -22.13 8.46
N THR A 224 19.67 -21.84 7.17
CA THR A 224 20.95 -21.62 6.46
C THR A 224 21.38 -20.15 6.52
N GLY A 225 20.50 -19.25 6.95
CA GLY A 225 20.71 -17.81 6.97
C GLY A 225 20.18 -17.10 5.72
N LYS A 226 19.56 -17.82 4.78
CA LYS A 226 18.90 -17.22 3.61
C LYS A 226 17.81 -16.27 4.08
N THR A 227 17.81 -15.06 3.55
CA THR A 227 16.89 -14.00 3.97
C THR A 227 15.89 -13.67 2.87
N ILE A 228 14.61 -13.60 3.23
CA ILE A 228 13.54 -13.12 2.36
C ILE A 228 12.83 -11.90 2.98
N VAL A 229 12.34 -11.00 2.14
CA VAL A 229 11.70 -9.75 2.56
C VAL A 229 10.37 -9.51 1.85
N LEU A 230 9.47 -8.76 2.50
CA LEU A 230 8.31 -8.15 1.87
C LEU A 230 8.58 -6.68 1.57
N LEU A 231 8.13 -6.24 0.40
CA LEU A 231 8.33 -4.89 -0.09
C LEU A 231 6.99 -4.17 -0.20
N ALA A 232 6.95 -2.93 0.27
CA ALA A 232 5.80 -2.05 0.14
C ALA A 232 6.16 -0.76 -0.61
N GLN A 233 5.22 -0.22 -1.36
CA GLN A 233 5.41 1.04 -2.08
C GLN A 233 4.15 1.91 -2.12
N SER A 234 4.34 3.21 -2.25
CA SER A 234 3.47 4.10 -3.04
C SER A 234 4.13 4.34 -4.41
N TYR A 235 3.51 5.08 -5.32
CA TYR A 235 4.08 5.38 -6.63
C TYR A 235 3.79 6.82 -7.05
N MET A 236 3.94 7.12 -8.34
CA MET A 236 3.60 8.41 -8.96
C MET A 236 2.55 8.16 -10.05
N PRO A 237 1.37 8.81 -9.99
CA PRO A 237 0.91 9.75 -8.96
C PRO A 237 0.71 9.09 -7.58
N ALA A 238 0.47 9.91 -6.57
CA ALA A 238 0.21 9.46 -5.21
C ALA A 238 -0.94 8.43 -5.15
N GLN A 239 -0.69 7.34 -4.44
CA GLN A 239 -1.59 6.20 -4.32
C GLN A 239 -1.41 5.53 -2.96
N GLU A 240 -2.40 4.75 -2.54
CA GLU A 240 -2.33 4.00 -1.28
C GLU A 240 -1.13 3.05 -1.27
N ILE A 241 -0.55 2.83 -0.09
CA ILE A 241 0.62 1.96 0.06
C ILE A 241 0.18 0.50 -0.18
N GLN A 242 0.93 -0.21 -1.00
CA GLN A 242 0.61 -1.56 -1.46
C GLN A 242 1.76 -2.53 -1.17
N ILE A 243 1.44 -3.78 -0.80
CA ILE A 243 2.40 -4.89 -0.66
C ILE A 243 2.61 -5.54 -2.02
N LEU A 244 3.85 -5.57 -2.49
CA LEU A 244 4.19 -5.93 -3.86
C LEU A 244 4.24 -7.43 -4.12
N ASN A 245 3.89 -7.83 -5.34
CA ASN A 245 4.08 -9.19 -5.83
C ASN A 245 5.48 -9.39 -6.40
N ASN A 246 6.10 -10.53 -6.11
CA ASN A 246 7.46 -10.84 -6.56
C ASN A 246 7.50 -11.18 -8.06
N TRP A 247 8.10 -10.30 -8.87
CA TRP A 247 8.29 -10.49 -10.31
C TRP A 247 9.62 -11.16 -10.68
N ASN A 248 10.51 -11.43 -9.72
CA ASN A 248 11.65 -12.33 -9.91
C ASN A 248 11.23 -13.79 -9.84
N ASN A 249 10.31 -14.14 -8.94
CA ASN A 249 9.94 -15.53 -8.68
C ASN A 249 8.47 -15.63 -8.23
N SER A 250 7.59 -16.03 -9.15
CA SER A 250 6.17 -16.21 -8.86
C SER A 250 5.88 -17.30 -7.81
N LYS A 251 6.74 -18.32 -7.70
CA LYS A 251 6.59 -19.39 -6.69
C LYS A 251 6.95 -18.94 -5.28
N LEU A 252 7.75 -17.88 -5.16
CA LEU A 252 8.13 -17.26 -3.88
C LEU A 252 7.25 -16.03 -3.55
N SER A 253 6.53 -15.49 -4.53
CA SER A 253 5.69 -14.30 -4.35
C SER A 253 4.73 -14.43 -3.17
N PRO A 254 4.60 -13.40 -2.31
CA PRO A 254 5.16 -12.04 -2.46
C PRO A 254 6.55 -11.84 -1.85
N TRP A 255 7.17 -12.89 -1.31
CA TRP A 255 8.51 -12.79 -0.71
C TRP A 255 9.59 -12.59 -1.78
N TYR A 256 10.53 -11.71 -1.51
CA TYR A 256 11.72 -11.49 -2.33
C TYR A 256 12.94 -12.07 -1.64
N ASP A 257 13.75 -12.81 -2.37
CA ASP A 257 15.08 -13.23 -1.92
C ASP A 257 16.04 -12.04 -2.04
N ILE A 258 16.57 -11.58 -0.89
CA ILE A 258 17.35 -10.34 -0.83
C ILE A 258 18.75 -10.49 -1.45
N ASP A 259 19.25 -11.74 -1.53
CA ASP A 259 20.59 -12.04 -2.04
C ASP A 259 20.63 -12.12 -3.58
N GLN A 260 19.53 -11.82 -4.26
CA GLN A 260 19.52 -11.70 -5.72
C GLN A 260 20.22 -10.42 -6.18
N ASP A 261 20.97 -10.53 -7.28
CA ASP A 261 21.64 -9.38 -7.91
C ASP A 261 20.66 -8.29 -8.38
N ILE A 262 19.42 -8.69 -8.68
CA ILE A 262 18.36 -7.83 -9.21
C ILE A 262 17.09 -8.08 -8.39
N ILE A 263 16.49 -7.00 -7.87
CA ILE A 263 15.18 -7.01 -7.24
C ILE A 263 14.20 -6.35 -8.23
N LYS A 264 13.58 -7.19 -9.07
CA LYS A 264 12.58 -6.79 -10.06
C LYS A 264 11.21 -6.71 -9.40
N THR A 265 10.78 -5.49 -9.12
CA THR A 265 9.42 -5.21 -8.70
C THR A 265 8.52 -4.94 -9.91
N PRO A 266 7.19 -4.90 -9.74
CA PRO A 266 6.27 -4.69 -10.85
C PRO A 266 6.47 -3.38 -11.63
N GLU A 267 6.82 -2.31 -10.92
CA GLU A 267 6.89 -0.95 -11.49
C GLU A 267 8.33 -0.42 -11.54
N TRP A 268 9.30 -1.10 -10.91
CA TRP A 268 10.69 -0.62 -10.82
C TRP A 268 11.71 -1.76 -10.63
N THR A 269 12.97 -1.54 -11.01
CA THR A 269 14.06 -2.49 -10.77
C THR A 269 15.11 -1.90 -9.84
N PHE A 270 15.44 -2.64 -8.77
CA PHE A 270 16.46 -2.28 -7.80
C PHE A 270 17.63 -3.28 -7.81
N TYR A 271 18.74 -2.85 -7.23
CA TYR A 271 19.94 -3.66 -6.99
C TYR A 271 20.30 -3.59 -5.51
N PRO A 272 21.03 -4.57 -4.94
CA PRO A 272 21.45 -4.55 -3.53
C PRO A 272 22.14 -3.25 -3.09
N LYS A 273 22.90 -2.61 -3.99
CA LYS A 273 23.54 -1.31 -3.74
C LYS A 273 22.58 -0.15 -3.46
N ASN A 274 21.30 -0.30 -3.79
CA ASN A 274 20.27 0.72 -3.56
C ASN A 274 19.64 0.63 -2.17
N LEU A 275 19.99 -0.38 -1.38
CA LEU A 275 19.44 -0.55 -0.04
C LEU A 275 20.09 0.43 0.95
N LYS A 276 19.25 1.16 1.67
CA LYS A 276 19.61 2.15 2.69
C LYS A 276 18.85 1.89 3.98
N THR A 277 19.40 2.33 5.10
CA THR A 277 18.86 2.06 6.44
C THR A 277 18.58 3.33 7.22
N TRP A 278 17.71 3.24 8.22
CA TRP A 278 17.42 4.34 9.15
C TRP A 278 18.34 4.24 10.37
N GLU A 279 18.72 5.41 10.91
CA GLU A 279 19.42 5.51 12.21
C GLU A 279 18.50 5.16 13.41
#